data_AF-A0A7X2Z733-F1
#
_entry.id   AF-A0A7X2Z733-F1
#
_cell.length_a   1.000
_cell.length_b   1.000
_cell.length_c   1.000
_cell.angle_alpha   90.00
_cell.angle_beta   90.00
_cell.angle_gamma   90.00
#
_symmetry.space_group_name_H-M   'P 1'
#
loop_
_entity.id
_entity.type
_entity.pdbx_description
1 polymer ?
#
loop_
_entity_poly.entity_id
_entity_poly.type
_entity_poly.pdbx_seq_one_letter_code
_entity_poly.pdbx_strand_id
1 'polypeptide(L)'
;MTKDRWIIALIYLLGAIAIVLLIPKPKRREAIMAFLACQPLTWLDSLLHVKFHLLSFPVREFPKATDLLFTTEYFLYPLICALYIANEPKGALSARLAALALAVSALTGIVALLVTYSNLIRYERYSWYWTWIRLFLEFTVVRLYCGWYFKSEPTAN
;
A
#
# COMPACT_ATOMS: atom_id res chain seq x y z
N MET A 1 14.67 -22.75 3.74
CA MET A 1 13.75 -21.58 3.70
C MET A 1 12.89 -21.70 2.46
N THR A 2 11.58 -21.44 2.56
CA THR A 2 10.66 -21.55 1.43
C THR A 2 10.77 -20.36 0.49
N LYS A 3 10.46 -20.55 -0.80
CA LYS A 3 10.44 -19.52 -1.85
C LYS A 3 9.71 -18.23 -1.43
N ASP A 4 8.60 -18.38 -0.70
CA ASP A 4 7.73 -17.27 -0.27
C ASP A 4 8.43 -16.33 0.74
N ARG A 5 9.35 -16.87 1.57
CA ARG A 5 10.14 -16.05 2.50
C ARG A 5 11.18 -15.19 1.79
N TRP A 6 11.76 -15.68 0.69
CA TRP A 6 12.66 -14.89 -0.14
C TRP A 6 11.91 -13.75 -0.85
N ILE A 7 10.68 -14.01 -1.29
CA ILE A 7 9.81 -12.96 -1.86
C ILE A 7 9.54 -11.86 -0.82
N ILE A 8 9.19 -12.23 0.42
CA ILE A 8 9.02 -11.26 1.51
C ILE A 8 10.29 -10.42 1.72
N ALA A 9 11.44 -11.07 1.84
CA ALA A 9 12.72 -10.38 2.03
C ALA A 9 13.03 -9.41 0.86
N LEU A 10 12.73 -9.84 -0.37
CA LEU A 10 12.89 -8.99 -1.56
C LEU A 10 11.96 -7.78 -1.53
N ILE A 11 10.69 -7.93 -1.11
CA ILE A 11 9.75 -6.81 -0.95
C ILE A 11 10.31 -5.79 0.05
N TYR A 12 10.82 -6.23 1.19
CA TYR A 12 11.44 -5.33 2.17
C TYR A 12 12.69 -4.64 1.62
N LEU A 13 13.58 -5.36 0.93
CA LEU A 13 14.79 -4.80 0.34
C LEU A 13 14.46 -3.74 -0.72
N LEU A 14 13.61 -4.08 -1.68
CA LEU A 14 13.18 -3.15 -2.73
C LEU A 14 12.42 -1.96 -2.15
N GLY A 15 11.60 -2.20 -1.12
CA GLY A 15 10.88 -1.16 -0.43
C GLY A 15 11.81 -0.17 0.27
N ALA A 16 12.84 -0.66 0.99
CA ALA A 16 13.84 0.18 1.61
C ALA A 16 14.61 1.02 0.58
N ILE A 17 14.99 0.43 -0.56
CA ILE A 17 15.62 1.14 -1.67
C ILE A 17 14.69 2.23 -2.22
N ALA A 18 13.41 1.90 -2.44
CA ALA A 18 12.41 2.85 -2.94
C ALA A 18 12.21 4.04 -1.98
N ILE A 19 12.16 3.80 -0.66
CA ILE A 19 12.08 4.88 0.34
C ILE A 19 13.26 5.85 0.20
N VAL A 20 14.48 5.33 0.04
CA VAL A 20 15.69 6.16 0.00
C VAL A 20 15.80 6.93 -1.33
N LEU A 21 15.47 6.29 -2.45
CA LEU A 21 15.68 6.85 -3.79
C LEU A 21 14.50 7.68 -4.30
N LEU A 22 13.26 7.27 -4.00
CA LEU A 22 12.06 7.83 -4.61
C LEU A 22 11.30 8.80 -3.71
N ILE A 23 11.63 8.90 -2.42
CA ILE A 23 11.02 9.90 -1.51
C ILE A 23 11.98 11.09 -1.37
N PRO A 24 11.63 12.27 -1.94
CA PRO A 24 12.45 13.46 -1.80
C PRO A 24 12.58 13.85 -0.32
N LYS A 25 13.80 14.23 0.10
CA LYS A 25 14.08 14.71 1.47
C LYS A 25 13.06 15.72 2.01
N PRO A 26 12.66 16.78 1.27
CA PRO A 26 11.71 17.78 1.79
C PRO A 26 10.29 17.22 2.03
N LYS A 27 9.95 16.09 1.40
CA LYS A 27 8.61 15.49 1.49
C LYS A 27 8.56 14.26 2.41
N ARG A 28 9.63 13.98 3.17
CA ARG A 28 9.68 12.81 4.08
C ARG A 28 8.62 12.88 5.17
N ARG A 29 8.34 14.06 5.74
CA ARG A 29 7.27 14.22 6.76
C ARG A 29 5.91 13.81 6.21
N GLU A 30 5.59 14.29 5.00
CA GLU A 30 4.35 13.96 4.30
C GLU A 30 4.26 12.46 3.98
N ALA A 31 5.34 11.87 3.47
CA ALA A 31 5.41 10.45 3.15
C ALA A 31 5.25 9.55 4.40
N ILE A 32 5.87 9.91 5.52
CA ILE A 32 5.73 9.18 6.80
C ILE A 32 4.28 9.26 7.28
N MET A 33 3.65 10.44 7.19
CA MET A 33 2.25 10.60 7.58
C MET A 33 1.33 9.74 6.72
N ALA A 34 1.55 9.75 5.40
CA ALA A 34 0.82 8.91 4.46
C ALA A 34 0.99 7.41 4.77
N PHE A 35 2.23 6.97 5.02
CA PHE A 35 2.53 5.59 5.38
C PHE A 35 1.76 5.15 6.63
N LEU A 36 1.84 5.94 7.70
CA LEU A 36 1.17 5.62 8.97
C LEU A 36 -0.35 5.69 8.86
N ALA A 37 -0.90 6.66 8.12
CA ALA A 37 -2.34 6.81 7.92
C ALA A 37 -2.94 5.71 7.04
N CYS A 38 -2.15 5.12 6.13
CA CYS A 38 -2.60 4.05 5.24
C CYS A 38 -2.70 2.68 5.96
N GLN A 39 -1.82 2.42 6.92
CA GLN A 39 -1.83 1.17 7.69
C GLN A 39 -3.20 0.81 8.27
N PRO A 40 -3.89 1.66 9.08
CA PRO A 40 -5.17 1.29 9.65
C PRO A 40 -6.24 0.93 8.62
N LEU A 41 -6.26 1.59 7.47
CA LEU A 41 -7.23 1.32 6.42
C LEU A 41 -7.01 -0.08 5.82
N THR A 42 -5.77 -0.37 5.46
CA THR A 42 -5.37 -1.60 4.78
C THR A 42 -5.56 -2.83 5.68
N TRP A 43 -5.09 -2.80 6.93
CA TRP A 43 -5.24 -3.98 7.80
C TRP A 43 -6.68 -4.20 8.28
N LEU A 44 -7.47 -3.14 8.52
CA LEU A 44 -8.88 -3.30 8.88
C LEU A 44 -9.69 -3.93 7.74
N ASP A 45 -9.48 -3.43 6.52
CA ASP A 45 -10.16 -3.96 5.35
C ASP A 45 -9.76 -5.43 5.08
N SER A 46 -8.46 -5.74 5.10
CA SER A 46 -7.99 -7.10 4.87
C SER A 46 -8.48 -8.07 5.96
N LEU A 47 -8.64 -7.60 7.21
CA LEU A 47 -9.26 -8.39 8.27
C LEU A 47 -10.73 -8.74 7.96
N LEU A 48 -11.50 -7.79 7.41
CA LEU A 48 -12.86 -8.05 6.95
C LEU A 48 -12.87 -9.08 5.81
N HIS A 49 -11.98 -8.94 4.83
CA HIS A 49 -11.87 -9.89 3.73
C HIS A 49 -11.55 -11.31 4.19
N VAL A 50 -10.64 -11.49 5.16
CA VAL A 50 -10.34 -12.80 5.74
C VAL A 50 -11.56 -13.34 6.50
N LYS A 51 -12.21 -12.50 7.31
CA LYS A 51 -13.40 -12.89 8.08
C LYS A 51 -14.56 -13.37 7.20
N PHE A 52 -14.74 -12.77 6.02
CA PHE A 52 -15.76 -13.19 5.05
C PHE A 52 -15.28 -14.30 4.09
N HIS A 53 -14.10 -14.87 4.31
CA HIS A 53 -13.49 -15.90 3.45
C HIS A 53 -13.43 -15.47 1.99
N LEU A 54 -13.04 -14.22 1.75
CA LEU A 54 -12.79 -13.68 0.42
C LEU A 54 -11.33 -13.89 0.03
N LEU A 55 -10.43 -13.65 1.00
CA LEU A 55 -8.98 -13.76 0.87
C LEU A 55 -8.42 -14.66 1.98
N SER A 56 -7.32 -15.32 1.71
CA SER A 56 -6.54 -16.03 2.74
C SER A 56 -5.03 -15.80 2.53
N PHE A 57 -4.27 -15.87 3.63
CA PHE A 57 -2.81 -15.71 3.62
C PHE A 57 -2.13 -16.98 4.17
N PRO A 58 -1.93 -18.00 3.32
CA PRO A 58 -1.41 -19.30 3.75
C PRO A 58 0.00 -19.21 4.38
N VAL A 59 0.87 -18.41 3.78
CA VAL A 59 2.21 -18.13 4.30
C VAL A 59 2.25 -16.71 4.83
N ARG A 60 2.42 -16.56 6.14
CA ARG A 60 2.48 -15.28 6.85
C ARG A 60 3.55 -15.29 7.93
N GLU A 61 4.04 -14.12 8.31
CA GLU A 61 5.18 -13.92 9.22
C GLU A 61 4.81 -14.20 10.67
N PHE A 62 3.60 -13.79 11.07
CA PHE A 62 3.13 -13.85 12.46
C PHE A 62 1.85 -14.70 12.61
N PRO A 63 1.89 -16.00 12.24
CA PRO A 63 0.68 -16.84 12.20
C PRO A 63 0.01 -17.07 13.56
N LYS A 64 0.71 -16.79 14.66
CA LYS A 64 0.15 -16.86 16.04
C LYS A 64 -0.53 -15.57 16.48
N ALA A 65 -0.27 -14.44 15.81
CA ALA A 65 -0.75 -13.13 16.23
C ALA A 65 -1.80 -12.54 15.27
N THR A 66 -1.70 -12.86 13.98
CA THR A 66 -2.64 -12.37 12.97
C THR A 66 -2.82 -13.38 11.84
N ASP A 67 -4.01 -13.35 11.23
CA ASP A 67 -4.31 -14.08 10.00
C ASP A 67 -3.94 -13.32 8.73
N LEU A 68 -3.43 -12.09 8.88
CA LEU A 68 -2.99 -11.24 7.78
C LEU A 68 -1.52 -11.50 7.43
N LEU A 69 -1.17 -11.20 6.18
CA LEU A 69 0.22 -11.08 5.74
C LEU A 69 0.75 -9.70 6.10
N PHE A 70 1.72 -9.63 7.02
CA PHE A 70 2.20 -8.36 7.54
C PHE A 70 2.89 -7.53 6.45
N THR A 71 3.65 -8.19 5.58
CA THR A 71 4.36 -7.53 4.47
C THR A 71 3.45 -6.74 3.55
N THR A 72 2.25 -7.23 3.23
CA THR A 72 1.36 -6.52 2.30
C THR A 72 0.62 -5.38 2.99
N GLU A 73 -0.06 -5.71 4.09
CA GLU A 73 -1.00 -4.78 4.73
C GLU A 73 -0.27 -3.68 5.51
N TYR A 74 0.83 -3.98 6.18
CA TYR A 74 1.50 -3.00 7.04
C TYR A 74 2.70 -2.31 6.37
N PHE A 75 3.21 -2.86 5.27
CA PHE A 75 4.41 -2.35 4.62
C PHE A 75 4.22 -2.02 3.14
N LEU A 76 3.89 -2.98 2.28
CA LEU A 76 3.86 -2.75 0.82
C LEU A 76 2.78 -1.74 0.41
N TYR A 77 1.53 -1.92 0.83
CA TYR A 77 0.46 -0.99 0.42
C TYR A 77 0.69 0.41 1.01
N PRO A 78 1.01 0.56 2.31
CA PRO A 78 1.36 1.86 2.88
C PRO A 78 2.58 2.51 2.23
N LEU A 79 3.59 1.73 1.82
CA LEU A 79 4.77 2.24 1.13
C LEU A 79 4.42 2.83 -0.23
N ILE A 80 3.65 2.11 -1.06
CA ILE A 80 3.26 2.65 -2.38
C ILE A 80 2.37 3.88 -2.20
N CYS A 81 1.50 3.90 -1.18
CA CYS A 81 0.70 5.08 -0.84
C CYS A 81 1.59 6.30 -0.52
N ALA A 82 2.58 6.11 0.33
CA ALA A 82 3.55 7.14 0.70
C ALA A 82 4.37 7.63 -0.49
N LEU A 83 4.80 6.72 -1.37
CA LEU A 83 5.50 7.06 -2.61
C LEU A 83 4.64 7.90 -3.56
N TYR A 84 3.37 7.51 -3.72
CA TYR A 84 2.40 8.27 -4.51
C TYR A 84 2.22 9.69 -3.96
N ILE A 85 1.95 9.83 -2.66
CA ILE A 85 1.71 11.15 -2.04
C ILE A 85 2.97 12.01 -2.11
N ALA A 86 4.14 11.45 -1.82
CA ALA A 86 5.41 12.17 -1.94
C ALA A 86 5.69 12.66 -3.37
N ASN A 87 5.24 11.93 -4.40
CA ASN A 87 5.51 12.26 -5.79
C ASN A 87 4.28 12.80 -6.52
N GLU A 88 3.23 13.16 -5.80
CA GLU A 88 1.99 13.63 -6.42
C GLU A 88 2.26 14.91 -7.25
N PRO A 89 1.78 14.97 -8.51
CA PRO A 89 1.91 16.16 -9.32
C PRO A 89 1.13 17.35 -8.72
N LYS A 90 1.79 18.51 -8.67
CA LYS A 90 1.14 19.79 -8.35
C LYS A 90 0.52 20.32 -9.64
N GLY A 91 -0.81 20.29 -9.76
CA GLY A 91 -1.48 20.75 -10.97
C GLY A 91 -2.93 20.28 -11.08
N ALA A 92 -3.37 20.07 -12.32
CA ALA A 92 -4.75 19.69 -12.64
C ALA A 92 -5.18 18.40 -11.93
N LEU A 93 -6.47 18.34 -11.57
CA LEU A 93 -7.08 17.18 -10.94
C LEU A 93 -6.90 15.91 -11.79
N SER A 94 -6.98 16.02 -13.12
CA SER A 94 -6.79 14.91 -14.05
C SER A 94 -5.38 14.29 -13.95
N ALA A 95 -4.33 15.10 -13.87
CA ALA A 95 -2.96 14.62 -13.72
C ALA A 95 -2.76 13.85 -12.39
N ARG A 96 -3.41 14.33 -11.32
CA ARG A 96 -3.37 13.69 -10.00
C ARG A 96 -4.11 12.36 -9.98
N LEU A 97 -5.31 12.31 -10.58
CA LEU A 97 -6.08 11.08 -10.71
C LEU A 97 -5.37 10.07 -11.60
N ALA A 98 -4.72 10.51 -12.68
CA ALA A 98 -3.90 9.65 -13.52
C ALA A 98 -2.70 9.07 -12.75
N ALA A 99 -1.96 9.91 -12.00
CA ALA A 99 -0.86 9.45 -11.16
C ALA A 99 -1.32 8.45 -10.08
N LEU A 100 -2.48 8.68 -9.47
CA LEU A 100 -3.09 7.77 -8.51
C LEU A 100 -3.46 6.43 -9.17
N ALA A 101 -4.17 6.48 -10.29
CA ALA A 101 -4.57 5.29 -11.04
C ALA A 101 -3.34 4.48 -11.47
N LEU A 102 -2.26 5.12 -11.91
CA LEU A 102 -1.00 4.46 -12.23
C LEU A 102 -0.37 3.78 -11.02
N ALA A 103 -0.28 4.47 -9.87
CA ALA A 103 0.28 3.89 -8.64
C ALA A 103 -0.51 2.67 -8.16
N VAL A 104 -1.85 2.76 -8.17
CA VAL A 104 -2.75 1.66 -7.80
C VAL A 104 -2.68 0.51 -8.80
N SER A 105 -2.56 0.80 -10.10
CA SER A 105 -2.43 -0.22 -11.14
C SER A 105 -1.11 -0.97 -11.04
N ALA A 106 0.00 -0.26 -10.80
CA ALA A 106 1.30 -0.88 -10.55
C ALA A 106 1.27 -1.78 -9.31
N LEU A 107 0.67 -1.30 -8.20
CA LEU A 107 0.54 -2.11 -6.99
C LEU A 107 -0.35 -3.33 -7.21
N THR A 108 -1.49 -3.17 -7.88
CA THR A 108 -2.38 -4.30 -8.20
C THR A 108 -1.69 -5.31 -9.10
N GLY A 109 -0.84 -4.86 -10.04
CA GLY A 109 0.01 -5.73 -10.85
C GLY A 109 0.99 -6.54 -9.98
N ILE A 110 1.65 -5.91 -9.01
CA ILE A 110 2.50 -6.62 -8.04
C ILE A 110 1.69 -7.67 -7.28
N VAL A 111 0.50 -7.30 -6.78
CA VAL A 111 -0.39 -8.24 -6.06
C VAL A 111 -0.81 -9.40 -6.95
N ALA A 112 -1.16 -9.15 -8.21
CA ALA A 112 -1.50 -10.21 -9.16
C ALA A 112 -0.34 -11.19 -9.38
N LEU A 113 0.91 -10.70 -9.44
CA LEU A 113 2.10 -11.55 -9.49
C LEU A 113 2.27 -12.37 -8.20
N LEU A 114 2.05 -11.78 -7.03
CA LEU A 114 2.10 -12.51 -5.76
C LEU A 114 1.05 -13.62 -5.69
N VAL A 115 -0.19 -13.34 -6.10
CA VAL A 115 -1.28 -14.33 -6.15
C VAL A 115 -0.96 -15.47 -7.13
N THR A 116 -0.35 -15.15 -8.27
CA THR A 116 -0.08 -16.14 -9.33
C THR A 116 1.12 -17.03 -9.03
N TYR A 117 2.19 -16.49 -8.44
CA TYR A 117 3.48 -17.18 -8.33
C TYR A 117 3.88 -17.59 -6.89
N SER A 118 3.18 -17.09 -5.87
CA SER A 118 3.49 -17.33 -4.46
C SER A 118 2.28 -17.86 -3.69
N ASN A 119 2.52 -18.39 -2.49
CA ASN A 119 1.46 -18.77 -1.55
C ASN A 119 1.20 -17.69 -0.50
N LEU A 120 1.59 -16.45 -0.79
CA LEU A 120 1.46 -15.32 0.14
C LEU A 120 0.00 -14.83 0.21
N ILE A 121 -0.68 -14.77 -0.93
CA ILE A 121 -2.07 -14.30 -1.04
C ILE A 121 -2.84 -15.31 -1.88
N ARG A 122 -3.99 -15.76 -1.38
CA ARG A 122 -4.89 -16.64 -2.12
C ARG A 122 -6.28 -16.01 -2.20
N TYR A 123 -6.79 -15.92 -3.43
CA TYR A 123 -8.16 -15.47 -3.70
C TYR A 123 -9.09 -16.67 -3.62
N GLU A 124 -10.05 -16.65 -2.71
CA GLU A 124 -11.03 -17.73 -2.56
C GLU A 124 -12.31 -17.39 -3.33
N ARG A 125 -12.91 -16.24 -3.01
CA ARG A 125 -14.12 -15.70 -3.67
C ARG A 125 -13.94 -14.22 -4.04
N TYR A 126 -12.69 -13.84 -4.30
CA TYR A 126 -12.28 -12.47 -4.54
C TYR A 126 -11.78 -12.30 -5.97
N SER A 127 -12.05 -11.13 -6.55
CA SER A 127 -11.59 -10.79 -7.89
C SER A 127 -10.58 -9.66 -7.84
N TRP A 128 -9.61 -9.67 -8.75
CA TRP A 128 -8.50 -8.72 -8.75
C TRP A 128 -8.94 -7.25 -8.89
N TYR A 129 -10.06 -6.97 -9.56
CA TYR A 129 -10.56 -5.61 -9.73
C TYR A 129 -11.08 -5.00 -8.42
N TRP A 130 -11.54 -5.82 -7.46
CA TRP A 130 -11.89 -5.34 -6.12
C TRP A 130 -10.66 -4.81 -5.38
N THR A 131 -9.51 -5.47 -5.52
CA THR A 131 -8.22 -4.97 -5.00
C THR A 131 -7.92 -3.58 -5.55
N TRP A 132 -8.08 -3.39 -6.86
CA TRP A 132 -7.81 -2.12 -7.52
C TRP A 132 -8.74 -1.01 -7.02
N ILE A 133 -10.05 -1.25 -7.01
CA ILE A 133 -11.06 -0.26 -6.58
C ILE A 133 -10.81 0.14 -5.13
N ARG A 134 -10.58 -0.84 -4.26
CA ARG A 134 -10.31 -0.59 -2.84
C ARG A 134 -9.06 0.26 -2.64
N LEU A 135 -7.92 -0.17 -3.20
CA LEU A 135 -6.66 0.56 -3.03
C LEU A 135 -6.78 2.00 -3.56
N PHE A 136 -7.52 2.21 -4.64
CA PHE A 136 -7.82 3.54 -5.15
C PHE A 136 -8.58 4.40 -4.13
N LEU A 137 -9.62 3.84 -3.51
CA LEU A 137 -10.39 4.53 -2.46
C LEU A 137 -9.55 4.80 -1.22
N GLU A 138 -8.82 3.80 -0.72
CA GLU A 138 -7.94 3.94 0.44
C GLU A 138 -6.90 5.05 0.23
N PHE A 139 -6.20 5.04 -0.92
CA PHE A 139 -5.19 6.05 -1.22
C PHE A 139 -5.81 7.43 -1.38
N THR A 140 -7.03 7.52 -1.92
CA THR A 140 -7.79 8.78 -1.99
C THR A 140 -8.07 9.31 -0.58
N VAL A 141 -8.51 8.46 0.35
CA VAL A 141 -8.76 8.85 1.74
C VAL A 141 -7.49 9.34 2.41
N VAL A 142 -6.37 8.61 2.28
CA VAL A 142 -5.07 9.02 2.86
C VAL A 142 -4.59 10.35 2.26
N ARG A 143 -4.77 10.53 0.95
CA ARG A 143 -4.42 11.78 0.26
C ARG A 143 -5.24 12.95 0.78
N LEU A 144 -6.56 12.79 0.93
CA LEU A 144 -7.42 13.83 1.49
C LEU A 144 -7.02 14.18 2.92
N TYR A 145 -6.71 13.16 3.72
CA TYR A 145 -6.23 13.34 5.09
C TYR A 145 -4.90 14.09 5.17
N CYS A 146 -3.88 13.69 4.40
CA CYS A 146 -2.58 14.36 4.37
C CYS A 146 -2.73 15.80 3.84
N GLY A 147 -3.51 15.98 2.78
CA GLY A 147 -3.79 17.31 2.22
C GLY A 147 -4.47 18.24 3.23
N TRP A 148 -5.40 17.73 4.04
CA TRP A 148 -6.00 18.49 5.14
C TRP A 148 -4.98 18.84 6.22
N TYR A 149 -4.20 17.85 6.68
CA TYR A 149 -3.22 18.03 7.76
C TYR A 149 -2.13 19.05 7.41
N PHE A 150 -1.53 18.96 6.22
CA PHE A 150 -0.45 19.87 5.80
C PHE A 150 -0.94 21.22 5.26
N LYS A 151 -2.22 21.34 4.87
CA LYS A 151 -2.82 22.66 4.54
C LYS A 151 -2.95 23.55 5.79
N SER A 152 -2.97 22.95 6.98
CA SER A 152 -3.04 23.66 8.25
C SER A 152 -1.69 24.11 8.81
N GLU A 153 -0.56 23.68 8.23
CA GLU A 153 0.75 24.26 8.54
C GLU A 153 0.90 25.56 7.71
N PRO A 154 0.94 26.75 8.33
CA PRO A 154 1.39 27.94 7.62
C PRO A 154 2.84 27.66 7.22
N THR A 155 3.13 27.70 5.93
CA THR A 155 4.50 27.71 5.44
C THR A 155 5.26 28.82 6.16
N ALA A 156 6.10 28.46 7.11
CA ALA A 156 7.06 29.37 7.70
C ALA A 156 7.96 29.83 6.55
N ASN A 157 7.87 31.13 6.25
CA ASN A 157 8.68 31.84 5.27
C ASN A 157 10.17 31.68 5.55
#